data_AF-A8V476-F1
#
_entry.id   AF-A8V476-F1
#
_cell.length_a   1.000
_cell.length_b   1.000
_cell.length_c   1.000
_cell.angle_alpha   90.00
_cell.angle_beta   90.00
_cell.angle_gamma   90.00
#
_symmetry.space_group_name_H-M   'P 1'
#
loop_
_entity.id
_entity.type
_entity.pdbx_description
1 polymer ?
#
loop_
_entity_poly.entity_id
_entity_poly.type
_entity_poly.pdbx_seq_one_letter_code
_entity_poly.pdbx_strand_id
1 'polypeptide(L)'
;LEADAQHIWADFLSSVIVIVGLIGVYLGYPIDKYAAAVVSLFIIHSGWEILANGIKSLLDVSLNKEDIEKIKRIIYEYPIVVDVKSIRGRSAGSYKFVELELLLHNYGMRETHKIVDEIEEKIKKEIPNVESVVIHYEPARQEGLRLAVLVDNRKEHIKDFSEAKKAVILDVSRDYNVHKNFEIDLPKGEFEKGNLLSKMNIDVIVSKQHPENFKTRWVLTKAGVVVWETEKDRFEEAVEEVIKSWKEYNKGDT
;
A
#
# COMPACT_ATOMS: atom_id res chain seq x y z
N LEU A 1 25.77 -5.29 21.03
CA LEU A 1 26.82 -5.62 22.03
C LEU A 1 26.92 -4.57 23.14
N GLU A 2 26.96 -3.26 22.85
CA GLU A 2 26.96 -2.23 23.91
C GLU A 2 25.64 -2.13 24.70
N ALA A 3 24.48 -2.29 24.04
CA ALA A 3 23.17 -2.23 24.71
C ALA A 3 22.92 -3.43 25.65
N ASP A 4 23.26 -4.65 25.23
CA ASP A 4 23.14 -5.84 26.08
C ASP A 4 24.09 -5.79 27.29
N ALA A 5 25.27 -5.20 27.12
CA ALA A 5 26.20 -5.01 28.21
C ALA A 5 25.63 -4.06 29.27
N GLN A 6 25.00 -2.95 28.88
CA GLN A 6 24.40 -2.00 29.82
C GLN A 6 23.28 -2.63 30.67
N HIS A 7 22.43 -3.46 30.05
CA HIS A 7 21.38 -4.18 30.78
C HIS A 7 21.97 -5.19 31.78
N ILE A 8 22.96 -5.97 31.36
CA ILE A 8 23.64 -6.94 32.26
C ILE A 8 24.35 -6.22 33.42
N TRP A 9 24.95 -5.05 33.17
CA TRP A 9 25.58 -4.24 34.20
C TRP A 9 24.57 -3.68 35.21
N ALA A 10 23.41 -3.21 34.74
CA ALA A 10 22.34 -2.70 35.61
C ALA A 10 21.79 -3.80 36.54
N ASP A 11 21.56 -5.00 36.01
CA ASP A 11 21.08 -6.16 36.76
C ASP A 11 22.12 -6.69 37.77
N PHE A 12 23.40 -6.63 37.39
CA PHE A 12 24.49 -6.98 38.29
C PHE A 12 24.62 -5.97 39.44
N LEU A 13 24.56 -4.67 39.16
CA LEU A 13 24.64 -3.62 40.18
C LEU A 13 23.45 -3.68 41.15
N SER A 14 22.23 -3.92 40.65
CA SER A 14 21.04 -4.06 41.50
C SER A 14 21.17 -5.24 42.47
N SER A 15 21.70 -6.38 41.98
CA SER A 15 21.95 -7.58 42.80
C SER A 15 23.01 -7.34 43.88
N VAL A 16 24.10 -6.64 43.56
CA VAL A 16 25.15 -6.30 44.53
C VAL A 16 24.62 -5.39 45.65
N ILE A 17 23.78 -4.40 45.31
CA ILE A 17 23.17 -3.50 46.30
C ILE A 17 22.29 -4.27 47.29
N VAL A 18 21.51 -5.23 46.80
CA VAL A 18 20.67 -6.11 47.63
C VAL A 18 21.52 -6.97 48.57
N ILE A 19 22.60 -7.58 48.07
CA ILE A 19 23.51 -8.41 48.87
C ILE A 19 24.18 -7.59 49.98
N VAL A 20 24.67 -6.38 49.67
CA VAL A 20 25.27 -5.48 50.67
C VAL A 20 24.23 -5.08 51.72
N GLY A 21 22.99 -4.81 51.31
CA GLY A 21 21.87 -4.54 52.22
C GLY A 21 21.59 -5.71 53.18
N LEU A 22 21.58 -6.95 52.68
CA LEU A 22 21.37 -8.16 53.48
C LEU A 22 22.52 -8.43 54.47
N ILE A 23 23.78 -8.20 54.06
CA ILE A 23 24.95 -8.32 54.95
C ILE A 23 24.89 -7.29 56.07
N GLY A 24 24.45 -6.06 55.79
CA GLY A 24 24.27 -5.01 56.80
C GLY A 24 23.23 -5.36 57.88
N VAL A 25 22.15 -6.06 57.51
CA VAL A 25 21.15 -6.59 58.45
C VAL A 25 21.74 -7.71 59.31
N TYR A 26 22.51 -8.61 58.69
CA TYR A 26 23.14 -9.74 59.39
C TYR A 26 24.11 -9.30 60.51
N LEU A 27 24.76 -8.15 60.35
CA LEU A 27 25.68 -7.57 61.35
C LEU A 27 24.98 -6.92 62.57
N GLY A 28 23.65 -6.97 62.66
CA GLY A 28 22.91 -6.65 63.88
C GLY A 28 22.59 -5.17 64.12
N TYR A 29 22.78 -4.31 63.12
CA TYR A 29 22.28 -2.94 63.19
C TYR A 29 20.75 -2.91 62.98
N PRO A 30 19.98 -2.04 63.68
CA PRO A 30 18.51 -1.95 63.56
C PRO A 30 18.05 -1.28 62.24
N ILE A 31 18.79 -1.51 61.16
CA ILE A 31 18.49 -1.07 59.78
C ILE A 31 17.60 -2.06 59.05
N ASP A 32 17.22 -3.17 59.68
CA ASP A 32 16.38 -4.25 59.13
C ASP A 32 15.13 -3.72 58.40
N LYS A 33 14.44 -2.75 59.00
CA LYS A 33 13.25 -2.11 58.39
C LYS A 33 13.57 -1.33 57.11
N TYR A 34 14.73 -0.67 57.07
CA TYR A 34 15.16 0.12 55.91
C TYR A 34 15.73 -0.78 54.81
N ALA A 35 16.49 -1.80 55.17
CA ALA A 35 17.01 -2.79 54.24
C ALA A 35 15.86 -3.58 53.58
N ALA A 36 14.88 -4.04 54.36
CA ALA A 36 13.68 -4.68 53.83
C ALA A 36 12.88 -3.76 52.89
N ALA A 37 12.78 -2.47 53.20
CA ALA A 37 12.12 -1.50 52.33
C ALA A 37 12.87 -1.33 50.99
N VAL A 38 14.21 -1.26 51.02
CA VAL A 38 15.04 -1.17 49.80
C VAL A 38 14.89 -2.44 48.96
N VAL A 39 15.00 -3.63 49.57
CA VAL A 39 14.83 -4.91 48.86
C VAL A 39 13.42 -5.03 48.25
N SER A 40 12.38 -4.65 48.99
CA SER A 40 11.00 -4.65 48.48
C SER A 40 10.84 -3.73 47.28
N LEU A 41 11.45 -2.54 47.30
CA LEU A 41 11.43 -1.61 46.17
C LEU A 41 12.11 -2.20 44.92
N PHE A 42 13.23 -2.91 45.09
CA PHE A 42 13.92 -3.61 44.00
C PHE A 42 13.07 -4.75 43.41
N ILE A 43 12.41 -5.55 44.27
CA ILE A 43 11.54 -6.64 43.82
C ILE A 43 10.34 -6.07 43.05
N ILE A 44 9.71 -5.00 43.56
CA ILE A 44 8.60 -4.34 42.90
C ILE A 44 9.04 -3.76 41.55
N HIS A 45 10.21 -3.12 41.49
CA HIS A 45 10.74 -2.55 40.25
C HIS A 45 11.01 -3.64 39.20
N SER A 46 11.71 -4.70 39.59
CA SER A 46 12.03 -5.83 38.69
C SER A 46 10.76 -6.55 38.23
N GLY A 47 9.81 -6.77 39.15
CA GLY A 47 8.52 -7.35 38.84
C GLY A 47 7.69 -6.48 37.89
N TRP A 48 7.73 -5.15 38.08
CA TRP A 48 7.07 -4.20 37.19
C TRP A 48 7.70 -4.19 35.79
N GLU A 49 9.03 -4.27 35.68
CA GLU A 49 9.72 -4.34 34.39
C GLU A 49 9.39 -5.63 33.63
N ILE A 50 9.44 -6.78 34.29
CA ILE A 50 9.05 -8.06 33.71
C ILE A 50 7.58 -8.04 33.28
N LEU A 51 6.69 -7.52 34.14
CA LEU A 51 5.26 -7.42 33.84
C LEU A 51 5.00 -6.46 32.66
N ALA A 52 5.63 -5.30 32.64
CA ALA A 52 5.49 -4.32 31.58
C ALA A 52 6.01 -4.85 30.23
N ASN A 53 7.13 -5.57 30.24
CA ASN A 53 7.68 -6.21 29.05
C ASN A 53 6.80 -7.38 28.58
N GLY A 54 6.26 -8.18 29.50
CA GLY A 54 5.28 -9.22 29.19
C GLY A 54 3.99 -8.66 28.59
N ILE A 55 3.45 -7.60 29.17
CA ILE A 55 2.25 -6.89 28.66
C ILE A 55 2.54 -6.27 27.28
N LYS A 56 3.69 -5.63 27.07
CA LYS A 56 4.09 -5.08 25.75
C LYS A 56 4.22 -6.17 24.70
N SER A 57 4.74 -7.35 25.06
CA SER A 57 4.82 -8.50 24.17
C SER A 57 3.45 -9.08 23.83
N LEU A 58 2.47 -8.97 24.73
CA LEU A 58 1.10 -9.44 24.52
C LEU A 58 0.23 -8.43 23.76
N LEU A 59 0.60 -7.14 23.76
CA LEU A 59 -0.12 -6.05 23.11
C LEU A 59 0.30 -5.76 21.66
N ASP A 60 1.05 -6.65 21.00
CA ASP A 60 1.47 -6.50 19.59
C ASP A 60 2.27 -5.20 19.28
N VAL A 61 3.21 -4.82 20.16
CA VAL A 61 4.27 -3.84 19.78
C VAL A 61 5.44 -4.62 19.19
N SER A 62 5.31 -5.02 17.94
CA SER A 62 6.06 -6.17 17.44
C SER A 62 7.08 -5.89 16.34
N LEU A 63 7.07 -4.69 15.78
CA LEU A 63 8.16 -4.15 14.96
C LEU A 63 8.61 -2.84 15.61
N ASN A 64 9.92 -2.68 15.79
CA ASN A 64 10.46 -1.40 16.22
C ASN A 64 10.28 -0.36 15.09
N LYS A 65 10.32 0.94 15.43
CA LYS A 65 10.13 2.01 14.43
C LYS A 65 11.20 1.96 13.33
N GLU A 66 12.41 1.55 13.66
CA GLU A 66 13.53 1.44 12.72
C GLU A 66 13.28 0.40 11.62
N ASP A 67 12.75 -0.77 11.99
CA ASP A 67 12.40 -1.84 11.06
C ASP A 67 11.25 -1.38 10.16
N ILE A 68 10.22 -0.71 10.70
CA ILE A 68 9.11 -0.16 9.91
C ILE A 68 9.63 0.84 8.87
N GLU A 69 10.52 1.76 9.27
CA GLU A 69 11.12 2.73 8.34
C GLU A 69 11.99 2.07 7.28
N LYS A 70 12.74 1.01 7.62
CA LYS A 70 13.49 0.22 6.63
C LYS A 70 12.56 -0.48 5.64
N ILE A 71 11.51 -1.14 6.13
CA ILE A 71 10.49 -1.79 5.29
C ILE A 71 9.92 -0.78 4.29
N LYS A 72 9.51 0.41 4.76
CA LYS A 72 9.00 1.46 3.89
C LYS A 72 10.01 1.86 2.81
N ARG A 73 11.27 2.09 3.18
CA ARG A 73 12.32 2.43 2.20
C ARG A 73 12.47 1.37 1.13
N ILE A 74 12.54 0.10 1.53
CA ILE A 74 12.65 -1.04 0.60
C ILE A 74 11.45 -1.05 -0.36
N ILE A 75 10.23 -0.88 0.16
CA ILE A 75 9.00 -0.91 -0.64
C ILE A 75 8.96 0.26 -1.65
N TYR A 76 9.31 1.48 -1.21
CA TYR A 76 9.26 2.68 -2.07
C TYR A 76 10.36 2.73 -3.14
N GLU A 77 11.32 1.82 -3.13
CA GLU A 77 12.27 1.67 -4.26
C GLU A 77 11.59 1.11 -5.52
N TYR A 78 10.42 0.48 -5.38
CA TYR A 78 9.69 -0.14 -6.48
C TYR A 78 8.63 0.82 -7.05
N PRO A 79 8.78 1.32 -8.29
CA PRO A 79 7.86 2.30 -8.88
C PRO A 79 6.41 1.82 -9.05
N ILE A 80 6.21 0.49 -9.04
CA ILE A 80 4.86 -0.10 -9.10
C ILE A 80 4.05 0.22 -7.84
N VAL A 81 4.69 0.44 -6.69
CA VAL A 81 4.01 0.70 -5.42
C VAL A 81 3.55 2.15 -5.39
N VAL A 82 2.24 2.34 -5.29
CA VAL A 82 1.60 3.66 -5.16
C VAL A 82 1.61 4.10 -3.70
N ASP A 83 1.18 3.20 -2.81
CA ASP A 83 1.07 3.51 -1.39
C ASP A 83 1.13 2.25 -0.52
N VAL A 84 1.43 2.44 0.76
CA VAL A 84 1.44 1.38 1.79
C VAL A 84 0.29 1.64 2.75
N LYS A 85 -0.77 0.84 2.64
CA LYS A 85 -1.97 0.96 3.50
C LYS A 85 -1.67 0.62 4.94
N SER A 86 -0.99 -0.49 5.16
CA SER A 86 -0.64 -0.93 6.50
C SER A 86 0.62 -1.78 6.53
N ILE A 87 1.36 -1.63 7.62
CA ILE A 87 2.49 -2.48 7.99
C ILE A 87 2.18 -2.99 9.38
N ARG A 88 2.01 -4.29 9.51
CA ARG A 88 1.84 -4.96 10.78
C ARG A 88 2.98 -5.94 10.96
N GLY A 89 3.37 -6.14 12.20
CA GLY A 89 4.26 -7.22 12.53
C GLY A 89 3.82 -7.85 13.82
N ARG A 90 4.25 -9.09 14.04
CA ARG A 90 4.20 -9.79 15.33
C ARG A 90 5.55 -10.43 15.59
N SER A 91 5.96 -10.47 16.86
CA SER A 91 7.19 -11.13 17.28
C SER A 91 6.82 -12.39 18.06
N ALA A 92 7.45 -13.52 17.73
CA ALA A 92 7.34 -14.77 18.50
C ALA A 92 8.75 -15.26 18.86
N GLY A 93 9.14 -15.03 20.12
CA GLY A 93 10.52 -15.25 20.56
C GLY A 93 11.48 -14.32 19.81
N SER A 94 12.52 -14.88 19.19
CA SER A 94 13.48 -14.13 18.37
C SER A 94 13.00 -13.82 16.96
N TYR A 95 11.91 -14.46 16.50
CA TYR A 95 11.43 -14.37 15.12
C TYR A 95 10.36 -13.30 14.95
N LYS A 96 10.36 -12.66 13.78
CA LYS A 96 9.41 -11.64 13.36
C LYS A 96 8.58 -12.15 12.19
N PHE A 97 7.30 -11.83 12.21
CA PHE A 97 6.36 -12.07 11.13
C PHE A 97 5.83 -10.72 10.69
N VAL A 98 5.88 -10.43 9.39
CA VAL A 98 5.49 -9.14 8.84
C VAL A 98 4.29 -9.36 7.92
N GLU A 99 3.29 -8.48 8.03
CA GLU A 99 2.13 -8.44 7.15
C GLU A 99 2.02 -7.04 6.55
N LEU A 100 1.87 -6.98 5.24
CA LEU A 100 1.85 -5.75 4.45
C LEU A 100 0.60 -5.67 3.61
N GLU A 101 0.01 -4.47 3.54
CA GLU A 101 -1.03 -4.14 2.58
C GLU A 101 -0.52 -3.05 1.64
N LEU A 102 -0.41 -3.37 0.35
CA LEU A 102 0.12 -2.47 -0.68
C LEU A 102 -0.94 -2.05 -1.68
N LEU A 103 -0.86 -0.80 -2.15
CA LEU A 103 -1.54 -0.33 -3.34
C LEU A 103 -0.55 -0.31 -4.50
N LEU A 104 -0.87 -1.05 -5.56
CA LEU A 104 0.01 -1.21 -6.72
C LEU A 104 -0.62 -0.63 -7.99
N HIS A 105 0.17 -0.02 -8.86
CA HIS A 105 -0.28 0.32 -10.21
C HIS A 105 -0.78 -0.94 -10.94
N ASN A 106 -1.71 -0.76 -11.89
CA ASN A 106 -2.28 -1.87 -12.66
C ASN A 106 -1.29 -2.40 -13.72
N TYR A 107 -0.34 -3.21 -13.27
CA TYR A 107 0.55 -4.00 -14.11
C TYR A 107 -0.04 -5.40 -14.35
N GLY A 108 0.50 -6.14 -15.31
CA GLY A 108 0.06 -7.50 -15.58
C GLY A 108 0.29 -8.44 -14.38
N MET A 109 -0.66 -9.33 -14.09
CA MET A 109 -0.63 -10.24 -12.93
C MET A 109 0.73 -10.93 -12.69
N ARG A 110 1.39 -11.42 -13.76
CA ARG A 110 2.71 -12.09 -13.65
C ARG A 110 3.83 -11.14 -13.24
N GLU A 111 3.80 -9.91 -13.73
CA GLU A 111 4.80 -8.90 -13.43
C GLU A 111 4.62 -8.39 -12.00
N THR A 112 3.38 -8.14 -11.59
CA THR A 112 3.02 -7.81 -10.22
C THR A 112 3.48 -8.89 -9.24
N HIS A 113 3.17 -10.16 -9.49
CA HIS A 113 3.64 -11.27 -8.64
C HIS A 113 5.16 -11.27 -8.50
N LYS A 114 5.89 -11.14 -9.62
CA LYS A 114 7.35 -11.13 -9.59
C LYS A 114 7.92 -10.01 -8.73
N ILE A 115 7.38 -8.80 -8.83
CA ILE A 115 7.85 -7.66 -8.03
C ILE A 115 7.49 -7.84 -6.55
N VAL A 116 6.31 -8.37 -6.26
CA VAL A 116 5.90 -8.68 -4.88
C VAL A 116 6.83 -9.71 -4.25
N ASP A 117 7.20 -10.77 -4.98
CA ASP A 117 8.18 -11.77 -4.54
C ASP A 117 9.57 -11.13 -4.28
N GLU A 118 10.00 -10.21 -5.16
CA GLU A 118 11.26 -9.47 -4.99
C GLU A 118 11.26 -8.57 -3.74
N ILE A 119 10.13 -7.91 -3.45
CA ILE A 119 9.94 -7.12 -2.22
C ILE A 119 10.02 -8.05 -0.99
N GLU A 120 9.31 -9.19 -1.02
CA GLU A 120 9.28 -10.16 0.07
C GLU A 120 10.69 -10.64 0.45
N GLU A 121 11.45 -11.09 -0.55
CA GLU A 121 12.81 -11.59 -0.36
C GLU A 121 13.77 -10.50 0.11
N LYS A 122 13.62 -9.27 -0.40
CA LYS A 122 14.45 -8.14 0.03
C LYS A 122 14.21 -7.77 1.50
N ILE A 123 12.96 -7.79 1.95
CA ILE A 123 12.60 -7.55 3.35
C ILE A 123 13.20 -8.63 4.26
N LYS A 124 13.08 -9.91 3.89
CA LYS A 124 13.69 -11.03 4.65
C LYS A 124 15.21 -10.91 4.75
N LYS A 125 15.86 -10.39 3.71
CA LYS A 125 17.32 -10.25 3.65
C LYS A 125 17.85 -9.07 4.48
N GLU A 126 17.15 -7.95 4.48
CA GLU A 126 17.63 -6.71 5.11
C GLU A 126 17.22 -6.57 6.58
N ILE A 127 16.20 -7.29 7.03
CA ILE A 127 15.68 -7.20 8.39
C ILE A 127 16.01 -8.46 9.17
N PRO A 128 16.69 -8.35 10.32
CA PRO A 128 17.11 -9.50 11.09
C PRO A 128 15.90 -10.25 11.68
N ASN A 129 16.00 -11.58 11.62
CA ASN A 129 15.05 -12.56 12.18
C ASN A 129 13.62 -12.50 11.62
N VAL A 130 13.43 -12.03 10.39
CA VAL A 130 12.12 -12.14 9.72
C VAL A 130 11.95 -13.56 9.17
N GLU A 131 11.00 -14.30 9.73
CA GLU A 131 10.68 -15.68 9.33
C GLU A 131 9.71 -15.71 8.15
N SER A 132 8.73 -14.81 8.16
CA SER A 132 7.65 -14.79 7.16
C SER A 132 7.20 -13.35 6.89
N VAL A 133 6.97 -13.07 5.62
CA VAL A 133 6.41 -11.81 5.13
C VAL A 133 5.19 -12.18 4.28
N VAL A 134 4.03 -11.64 4.62
CA VAL A 134 2.80 -11.84 3.86
C VAL A 134 2.41 -10.50 3.26
N ILE A 135 2.31 -10.44 1.93
CA ILE A 135 1.96 -9.21 1.20
C ILE A 135 0.59 -9.38 0.58
N HIS A 136 -0.39 -8.68 1.14
CA HIS A 136 -1.65 -8.44 0.47
C HIS A 136 -1.51 -7.20 -0.41
N TYR A 137 -1.99 -7.27 -1.65
CA TYR A 137 -1.96 -6.12 -2.54
C TYR A 137 -3.26 -5.97 -3.30
N GLU A 138 -3.64 -4.73 -3.50
CA GLU A 138 -4.78 -4.34 -4.31
C GLU A 138 -4.30 -3.42 -5.43
N PRO A 139 -4.97 -3.43 -6.60
CA PRO A 139 -4.73 -2.38 -7.57
C PRO A 139 -5.08 -1.05 -6.91
N ALA A 140 -4.16 -0.09 -6.98
CA ALA A 140 -4.45 1.30 -6.79
C ALA A 140 -5.55 1.63 -7.81
N ARG A 141 -6.78 1.72 -7.33
CA ARG A 141 -7.85 2.37 -8.07
C ARG A 141 -7.25 3.72 -8.46
N GLN A 142 -7.09 3.98 -9.75
CA GLN A 142 -6.68 5.32 -10.18
C GLN A 142 -7.60 6.27 -9.41
N GLU A 143 -7.04 7.25 -8.70
CA GLU A 143 -7.83 8.18 -7.87
C GLU A 143 -8.61 9.14 -8.78
N GLY A 144 -9.35 8.60 -9.74
CA GLY A 144 -9.61 9.22 -11.01
C GLY A 144 -10.23 8.27 -12.03
N LEU A 145 -10.48 8.81 -13.21
CA LEU A 145 -11.12 8.14 -14.33
C LEU A 145 -10.22 8.25 -15.56
N ARG A 146 -9.77 7.13 -16.13
CA ARG A 146 -9.05 7.13 -17.39
C ARG A 146 -10.00 6.97 -18.56
N LEU A 147 -10.04 8.00 -19.40
CA LEU A 147 -10.86 8.09 -20.58
C LEU A 147 -10.03 7.83 -21.83
N ALA A 148 -10.62 7.12 -22.80
CA ALA A 148 -10.17 7.16 -24.17
C ALA A 148 -11.26 7.75 -25.05
N VAL A 149 -10.97 8.89 -25.65
CA VAL A 149 -11.93 9.60 -26.50
C VAL A 149 -11.60 9.29 -27.96
N LEU A 150 -12.52 8.63 -28.65
CA LEU A 150 -12.36 8.29 -30.05
C LEU A 150 -12.60 9.54 -30.91
N VAL A 151 -11.60 9.93 -31.70
CA VAL A 151 -11.62 11.18 -32.45
C VAL A 151 -11.20 11.02 -33.91
N ASP A 152 -11.53 12.05 -34.68
CA ASP A 152 -11.01 12.24 -36.03
C ASP A 152 -9.52 12.61 -36.03
N ASN A 153 -8.93 12.78 -37.22
CA ASN A 153 -7.51 13.14 -37.33
C ASN A 153 -7.17 14.52 -36.74
N ARG A 154 -8.15 15.44 -36.71
CA ARG A 154 -7.96 16.81 -36.22
C ARG A 154 -8.18 16.94 -34.72
N LYS A 155 -8.75 15.91 -34.06
CA LYS A 155 -9.09 15.88 -32.63
C LYS A 155 -10.23 16.83 -32.26
N GLU A 156 -11.03 17.22 -33.24
CA GLU A 156 -12.12 18.16 -33.04
C GLU A 156 -13.43 17.40 -32.80
N HIS A 157 -13.61 16.28 -33.50
CA HIS A 157 -14.88 15.57 -33.56
C HIS A 157 -14.80 14.16 -32.99
N ILE A 158 -15.80 13.78 -32.18
CA ILE A 158 -15.98 12.43 -31.67
C ILE A 158 -16.36 11.49 -32.80
N LYS A 159 -15.77 10.30 -32.81
CA LYS A 159 -15.97 9.29 -33.84
C LYS A 159 -16.32 7.93 -33.26
N ASP A 160 -16.94 7.12 -34.09
CA ASP A 160 -17.25 5.73 -33.79
C ASP A 160 -16.04 4.81 -33.90
N PHE A 161 -16.17 3.61 -33.33
CA PHE A 161 -15.16 2.56 -33.45
C PHE A 161 -14.81 2.24 -34.90
N SER A 162 -15.75 2.36 -35.84
CA SER A 162 -15.49 2.14 -37.27
C SER A 162 -14.62 3.25 -37.88
N GLU A 163 -14.94 4.52 -37.61
CA GLU A 163 -14.33 5.69 -38.26
C GLU A 163 -13.09 6.26 -37.54
N ALA A 164 -12.98 6.06 -36.22
CA ALA A 164 -11.97 6.70 -35.40
C ALA A 164 -10.55 6.31 -35.83
N LYS A 165 -9.71 7.31 -36.08
CA LYS A 165 -8.31 7.08 -36.49
C LYS A 165 -7.35 7.30 -35.33
N LYS A 166 -7.76 8.06 -34.33
CA LYS A 166 -7.00 8.34 -33.14
C LYS A 166 -7.84 8.17 -31.89
N ALA A 167 -7.18 7.88 -30.78
CA ALA A 167 -7.75 8.01 -29.46
C ALA A 167 -6.91 8.98 -28.64
N VAL A 168 -7.59 9.87 -27.92
CA VAL A 168 -6.96 10.75 -26.93
C VAL A 168 -7.16 10.12 -25.56
N ILE A 169 -6.05 9.85 -24.87
CA ILE A 169 -6.08 9.28 -23.52
C ILE A 169 -6.00 10.43 -22.51
N LEU A 170 -6.96 10.45 -21.59
CA LEU A 170 -7.08 11.46 -20.54
C LEU A 170 -7.17 10.75 -19.20
N ASP A 171 -6.49 11.28 -18.19
CA ASP A 171 -6.69 10.88 -16.81
C ASP A 171 -7.40 12.04 -16.10
N VAL A 172 -8.55 11.76 -15.49
CA VAL A 172 -9.31 12.73 -14.71
C VAL A 172 -9.04 12.45 -13.24
N SER A 173 -8.52 13.41 -12.49
CA SER A 173 -8.28 13.26 -11.04
C SER A 173 -9.59 13.27 -10.23
N ARG A 174 -9.51 12.89 -8.94
CA ARG A 174 -10.62 12.96 -7.96
C ARG A 174 -11.24 14.35 -7.82
N ASP A 175 -10.42 15.38 -7.98
CA ASP A 175 -10.85 16.79 -7.97
C ASP A 175 -11.45 17.22 -9.32
N TYR A 176 -11.61 16.28 -10.25
CA TYR A 176 -12.19 16.46 -11.58
C TYR A 176 -11.34 17.34 -12.51
N ASN A 177 -10.03 17.45 -12.23
CA ASN A 177 -9.09 18.08 -13.14
C ASN A 177 -8.67 17.09 -14.22
N VAL A 178 -8.74 17.54 -15.47
CA VAL A 178 -8.39 16.73 -16.65
C VAL A 178 -6.91 16.88 -16.96
N HIS A 179 -6.19 15.76 -16.92
CA HIS A 179 -4.80 15.67 -17.33
C HIS A 179 -4.72 14.91 -18.65
N LYS A 180 -4.34 15.61 -19.72
CA LYS A 180 -4.14 14.96 -21.01
C LYS A 180 -2.81 14.22 -20.99
N ASN A 181 -2.88 12.91 -21.22
CA ASN A 181 -1.72 12.04 -21.17
C ASN A 181 -0.98 12.00 -22.52
N PHE A 182 -1.61 11.38 -23.52
CA PHE A 182 -1.02 11.22 -24.86
C PHE A 182 -2.10 10.87 -25.90
N GLU A 183 -1.73 10.98 -27.16
CA GLU A 183 -2.56 10.52 -28.30
C GLU A 183 -1.98 9.23 -28.88
N ILE A 184 -2.86 8.36 -29.37
CA ILE A 184 -2.47 7.13 -30.07
C ILE A 184 -3.15 7.06 -31.42
N ASP A 185 -2.43 6.52 -32.40
CA ASP A 185 -3.01 6.08 -33.67
C ASP A 185 -3.68 4.73 -33.48
N LEU A 186 -4.90 4.64 -33.99
CA LEU A 186 -5.72 3.44 -33.89
C LEU A 186 -5.53 2.56 -35.14
N PRO A 187 -5.42 1.23 -34.96
CA PRO A 187 -5.35 0.31 -36.09
C PRO A 187 -6.65 0.32 -36.90
N LYS A 188 -6.59 -0.19 -38.13
CA LYS A 188 -7.81 -0.43 -38.93
C LYS A 188 -8.57 -1.62 -38.36
N GLY A 189 -9.90 -1.52 -38.35
CA GLY A 189 -10.80 -2.57 -37.85
C GLY A 189 -11.22 -2.34 -36.39
N GLU A 190 -12.50 -2.54 -36.09
CA GLU A 190 -13.02 -2.31 -34.73
C GLU A 190 -12.41 -3.23 -33.69
N PHE A 191 -12.15 -4.49 -34.05
CA PHE A 191 -11.65 -5.49 -33.12
C PHE A 191 -10.22 -5.18 -32.69
N GLU A 192 -9.37 -4.79 -33.64
CA GLU A 192 -7.99 -4.39 -33.39
C GLU A 192 -7.94 -3.14 -32.49
N LYS A 193 -8.85 -2.18 -32.71
CA LYS A 193 -8.99 -1.00 -31.85
C LYS A 193 -9.40 -1.39 -30.43
N GLY A 194 -10.46 -2.18 -30.29
CA GLY A 194 -10.92 -2.63 -28.97
C GLY A 194 -9.87 -3.46 -28.23
N ASN A 195 -9.17 -4.36 -28.92
CA ASN A 195 -8.09 -5.16 -28.35
C ASN A 195 -6.90 -4.30 -27.91
N LEU A 196 -6.54 -3.26 -28.67
CA LEU A 196 -5.51 -2.30 -28.26
C LEU A 196 -5.95 -1.54 -27.01
N LEU A 197 -7.13 -0.92 -27.04
CA LEU A 197 -7.64 -0.09 -25.94
C LEU A 197 -7.87 -0.93 -24.66
N SER A 198 -8.32 -2.18 -24.78
CA SER A 198 -8.51 -3.08 -23.63
C SER A 198 -7.25 -3.35 -22.81
N LYS A 199 -6.06 -3.11 -23.39
CA LYS A 199 -4.76 -3.32 -22.73
C LYS A 199 -4.20 -2.06 -22.10
N MET A 200 -4.88 -0.92 -22.23
CA MET A 200 -4.37 0.39 -21.82
C MET A 200 -4.91 0.89 -20.47
N ASN A 201 -5.56 0.01 -19.71
CA ASN A 201 -6.17 0.34 -18.41
C ASN A 201 -7.11 1.55 -18.52
N ILE A 202 -8.00 1.53 -19.51
CA ILE A 202 -9.01 2.57 -19.75
C ILE A 202 -10.28 2.17 -19.01
N ASP A 203 -10.88 3.08 -18.26
CA ASP A 203 -12.15 2.84 -17.59
C ASP A 203 -13.33 3.08 -18.54
N VAL A 204 -13.27 4.17 -19.30
CA VAL A 204 -14.36 4.59 -20.20
C VAL A 204 -13.83 4.96 -21.58
N ILE A 205 -14.42 4.38 -22.62
CA ILE A 205 -14.21 4.81 -24.00
C ILE A 205 -15.39 5.68 -24.43
N VAL A 206 -15.12 6.91 -24.84
CA VAL A 206 -16.13 7.85 -25.35
C VAL A 206 -16.21 7.73 -26.88
N SER A 207 -17.41 7.43 -27.38
CA SER A 207 -17.70 7.15 -28.80
C SER A 207 -19.09 7.69 -29.16
N LYS A 208 -19.40 7.88 -30.45
CA LYS A 208 -20.77 8.24 -30.87
C LYS A 208 -21.74 7.06 -30.68
N GLN A 209 -21.24 5.84 -30.83
CA GLN A 209 -21.98 4.57 -30.81
C GLN A 209 -21.09 3.46 -30.26
N HIS A 210 -21.73 2.42 -29.73
CA HIS A 210 -21.11 1.17 -29.33
C HIS A 210 -20.49 0.45 -30.54
N PRO A 211 -19.42 -0.36 -30.33
CA PRO A 211 -18.89 -1.20 -31.39
C PRO A 211 -19.95 -2.16 -31.92
N GLU A 212 -20.13 -2.19 -33.23
CA GLU A 212 -21.06 -3.12 -33.87
C GLU A 212 -20.57 -4.57 -33.69
N ASN A 213 -19.25 -4.77 -33.81
CA ASN A 213 -18.63 -6.07 -33.73
C ASN A 213 -18.71 -6.66 -32.31
N PHE A 214 -19.37 -7.81 -32.19
CA PHE A 214 -19.54 -8.53 -30.93
C PHE A 214 -18.21 -8.88 -30.25
N LYS A 215 -17.19 -9.30 -31.02
CA LYS A 215 -15.88 -9.64 -30.44
C LYS A 215 -15.23 -8.43 -29.78
N THR A 216 -15.41 -7.24 -30.37
CA THR A 216 -14.92 -5.97 -29.81
C THR A 216 -15.61 -5.67 -28.49
N ARG A 217 -16.95 -5.74 -28.45
CA ARG A 217 -17.73 -5.56 -27.21
C ARG A 217 -17.28 -6.53 -26.12
N TRP A 218 -17.15 -7.81 -26.46
CA TRP A 218 -16.70 -8.84 -25.52
C TRP A 218 -15.32 -8.55 -24.92
N VAL A 219 -14.35 -8.15 -25.75
CA VAL A 219 -12.99 -7.82 -25.30
C VAL A 219 -12.99 -6.63 -24.35
N LEU A 220 -13.77 -5.59 -24.64
CA LEU A 220 -13.87 -4.40 -23.81
C LEU A 220 -14.54 -4.71 -22.47
N THR A 221 -15.68 -5.42 -22.48
CA THR A 221 -16.37 -5.84 -21.26
C THR A 221 -15.49 -6.73 -20.38
N LYS A 222 -14.74 -7.68 -20.97
CA LYS A 222 -13.82 -8.53 -20.21
C LYS A 222 -12.70 -7.73 -19.53
N ALA A 223 -12.27 -6.64 -20.14
CA ALA A 223 -11.28 -5.73 -19.59
C ALA A 223 -11.88 -4.70 -18.60
N GLY A 224 -13.18 -4.77 -18.31
CA GLY A 224 -13.86 -3.82 -17.42
C GLY A 224 -14.08 -2.44 -18.04
N VAL A 225 -13.90 -2.30 -19.35
CA VAL A 225 -14.03 -1.03 -20.06
C VAL A 225 -15.50 -0.75 -20.37
N VAL A 226 -15.99 0.38 -19.92
CA VAL A 226 -17.33 0.89 -20.27
C VAL A 226 -17.22 1.71 -21.55
N VAL A 227 -18.16 1.54 -22.48
CA VAL A 227 -18.27 2.42 -23.64
C VAL A 227 -19.39 3.42 -23.36
N TRP A 228 -19.04 4.71 -23.37
CA TRP A 228 -19.95 5.82 -23.22
C TRP A 228 -20.34 6.35 -24.59
N GLU A 229 -21.61 6.18 -24.94
CA GLU A 229 -22.19 6.78 -26.14
C GLU A 229 -22.56 8.24 -25.86
N THR A 230 -22.14 9.15 -26.72
CA THR A 230 -22.48 10.57 -26.62
C THR A 230 -23.02 11.11 -27.95
N GLU A 231 -24.06 11.95 -27.87
CA GLU A 231 -24.54 12.70 -29.01
C GLU A 231 -23.65 13.93 -29.31
N LYS A 232 -22.79 14.33 -28.38
CA LYS A 232 -21.89 15.49 -28.52
C LYS A 232 -20.91 15.27 -29.65
N ASP A 233 -20.74 16.30 -30.47
CA ASP A 233 -19.85 16.23 -31.62
C ASP A 233 -18.44 16.68 -31.28
N ARG A 234 -18.31 17.69 -30.41
CA ARG A 234 -17.02 18.26 -30.05
C ARG A 234 -16.35 17.49 -28.92
N PHE A 235 -15.04 17.34 -29.01
CA PHE A 235 -14.21 16.68 -28.01
C PHE A 235 -14.42 17.22 -26.58
N GLU A 236 -14.39 18.54 -26.41
CA GLU A 236 -14.49 19.20 -25.09
C GLU A 236 -15.85 18.92 -24.44
N GLU A 237 -16.93 19.07 -25.21
CA GLU A 237 -18.31 18.85 -24.73
C GLU A 237 -18.54 17.39 -24.31
N ALA A 238 -17.99 16.44 -25.06
CA ALA A 238 -18.10 15.02 -24.75
C ALA A 238 -17.35 14.66 -23.46
N VAL A 239 -16.16 15.22 -23.25
CA VAL A 239 -15.38 15.00 -22.02
C VAL A 239 -16.08 15.63 -20.81
N GLU A 240 -16.60 16.85 -20.94
CA GLU A 240 -17.37 17.50 -19.89
C GLU A 240 -18.63 16.71 -19.49
N GLU A 241 -19.32 16.11 -20.46
CA GLU A 241 -20.49 15.26 -20.21
C GLU A 241 -20.14 14.06 -19.31
N VAL A 242 -19.07 13.33 -19.63
CA VAL A 242 -18.62 12.18 -18.84
C VAL A 242 -18.20 12.59 -17.44
N ILE A 243 -17.44 13.69 -17.31
CA ILE A 243 -16.99 14.19 -16.01
C ILE A 243 -18.17 14.64 -15.15
N LYS A 244 -19.17 15.30 -15.74
CA LYS A 244 -20.38 15.72 -15.04
C LYS A 244 -21.16 14.51 -14.53
N SER A 245 -21.34 13.48 -15.37
CA SER A 245 -22.02 12.25 -14.93
C SER A 245 -21.24 11.55 -13.81
N TRP A 246 -19.91 11.49 -13.91
CA TRP A 246 -19.07 10.91 -12.85
C TRP A 246 -19.15 11.71 -11.54
N LYS A 247 -19.20 13.05 -11.61
CA LYS A 247 -19.48 13.93 -10.44
C LYS A 247 -20.80 13.60 -9.77
N GLU A 248 -21.85 13.41 -10.55
CA GLU A 248 -23.20 13.13 -10.03
C GLU A 248 -23.25 11.75 -9.37
N TYR A 249 -22.64 10.73 -9.99
CA TYR A 249 -22.52 9.39 -9.42
C TYR A 249 -21.83 9.41 -8.05
N ASN A 250 -20.68 10.08 -7.94
CA ASN A 250 -19.90 10.14 -6.68
C ASN A 250 -20.59 10.95 -5.57
N LYS A 251 -21.52 11.86 -5.90
CA LYS A 251 -22.31 12.61 -4.89
C LYS A 251 -23.46 11.79 -4.31
N GLY A 252 -23.89 10.73 -4.97
CA GLY A 252 -24.99 9.86 -4.49
C GLY A 252 -24.57 8.85 -3.42
N ASP A 253 -23.26 8.62 -3.26
CA ASP A 253 -22.67 7.65 -2.33
C ASP A 253 -22.16 8.28 -1.01
N THR A 254 -22.41 9.58 -0.78
CA THR A 254 -22.11 10.30 0.48
C THR A 254 -23.39 10.62 1.26
#